data_AF-A0A7W0T8P1-F1
#
_entry.id   AF-A0A7W0T8P1-F1
#
_cell.length_a   1.000
_cell.length_b   1.000
_cell.length_c   1.000
_cell.angle_alpha   90.00
_cell.angle_beta   90.00
_cell.angle_gamma   90.00
#
_symmetry.space_group_name_H-M   'P 1'
#
loop_
_entity.id
_entity.type
_entity.pdbx_description
1 polymer ?
#
loop_
_entity_poly.entity_id
_entity_poly.type
_entity_poly.pdbx_seq_one_letter_code
_entity_poly.pdbx_strand_id
1 'polypeptide(L)'
;MKTILFCLLASLAACGGDSKAPAKPEPEPVATPVEPAPVTPVAEPTPTSEPIAKEEPPPPDPKIALAAAETAAYENAKPVLEKFCKSCHMKGNRNATAKKLAELDITEYPFKGKHANTKDIREVLGIGGGKPTMPKGAVGSVKGDDLALIAAWADAWDANHK
;
A
#
# COMPACT_ATOMS: atom_id res chain seq x y z
N MET A 1 -13.37 48.81 -2.87
CA MET A 1 -14.35 49.21 -1.83
C MET A 1 -14.75 47.93 -1.12
N LYS A 2 -14.32 47.69 0.14
CA LYS A 2 -15.08 47.98 1.38
C LYS A 2 -16.47 47.33 1.29
N THR A 3 -16.89 46.37 2.11
CA THR A 3 -16.79 46.20 3.57
C THR A 3 -17.35 44.78 3.87
N ILE A 4 -17.05 44.04 4.95
CA ILE A 4 -17.81 43.90 6.23
C ILE A 4 -17.40 42.47 6.72
N LEU A 5 -16.62 42.26 7.78
CA LEU A 5 -16.89 42.49 9.21
C LEU A 5 -17.84 41.41 9.81
N PHE A 6 -17.27 40.66 10.77
CA PHE A 6 -17.94 39.96 11.88
C PHE A 6 -18.80 38.71 11.60
N CYS A 7 -18.40 37.57 12.18
CA CYS A 7 -18.88 37.21 13.52
C CYS A 7 -18.13 35.98 14.05
N LEU A 8 -17.38 36.19 15.13
CA LEU A 8 -17.02 35.15 16.09
C LEU A 8 -18.31 34.58 16.69
N LEU A 9 -18.47 33.25 16.67
CA LEU A 9 -19.21 32.53 17.69
C LEU A 9 -18.42 31.28 18.06
N ALA A 10 -17.75 31.38 19.20
CA ALA A 10 -17.28 30.24 19.96
C ALA A 10 -18.48 29.48 20.54
N SER A 11 -18.44 28.15 20.52
CA SER A 11 -19.26 27.33 21.40
C SER A 11 -18.41 26.16 21.90
N LEU A 12 -18.36 26.11 23.23
CA LEU A 12 -17.64 25.19 24.07
C LEU A 12 -18.29 23.80 24.07
N ALA A 13 -17.44 22.82 24.35
CA ALA A 13 -17.69 21.64 25.19
C ALA A 13 -18.83 20.67 24.80
N ALA A 14 -18.41 19.50 24.31
CA ALA A 14 -18.97 18.22 24.74
C ALA A 14 -17.86 17.16 24.77
N CYS A 15 -17.13 17.10 25.88
CA CYS A 15 -16.43 15.89 26.30
C CYS A 15 -17.45 15.00 27.02
N GLY A 16 -17.69 13.81 26.51
CA GLY A 16 -18.48 12.80 27.21
C GLY A 16 -18.67 11.56 26.34
N GLY A 17 -18.29 10.39 26.87
CA GLY A 17 -18.73 9.12 26.32
C GLY A 17 -17.66 8.06 26.15
N ASP A 18 -17.21 7.54 27.29
CA ASP A 18 -16.89 6.12 27.54
C ASP A 18 -15.89 5.40 26.62
N SER A 19 -14.63 5.43 27.09
CA SER A 19 -13.63 4.40 26.80
C SER A 19 -14.11 3.04 27.33
N LYS A 20 -14.66 2.20 26.46
CA LYS A 20 -14.77 0.76 26.72
C LYS A 20 -13.48 0.11 26.25
N ALA A 21 -12.60 -0.20 27.21
CA ALA A 21 -11.42 -1.01 26.97
C ALA A 21 -11.85 -2.36 26.38
N PRO A 22 -11.30 -2.79 25.22
CA PRO A 22 -11.47 -4.17 24.78
C PRO A 22 -10.76 -5.10 25.77
N ALA A 23 -11.46 -6.17 26.14
CA ALA A 23 -10.97 -7.23 27.00
C ALA A 23 -9.65 -7.78 26.44
N LYS A 24 -8.68 -7.95 27.34
CA LYS A 24 -7.43 -8.69 27.13
C LYS A 24 -7.77 -10.12 26.68
N PRO A 25 -7.39 -10.56 25.46
CA PRO A 25 -7.46 -11.95 25.10
C PRO A 25 -6.47 -12.76 25.95
N GLU A 26 -6.97 -13.92 26.36
CA GLU A 26 -6.36 -15.00 27.12
C GLU A 26 -4.96 -15.38 26.60
N PRO A 27 -3.99 -15.71 27.47
CA PRO A 27 -2.74 -16.32 27.01
C PRO A 27 -3.03 -17.68 26.39
N GLU A 28 -2.62 -17.87 25.14
CA GLU A 28 -2.68 -19.16 24.45
C GLU A 28 -1.86 -20.23 25.22
N PRO A 29 -2.35 -21.48 25.26
CA PRO A 29 -1.68 -22.58 25.94
C PRO A 29 -0.32 -22.89 25.28
N VAL A 30 0.70 -22.94 26.14
CA VAL A 30 2.06 -23.38 25.84
C VAL A 30 2.01 -24.78 25.23
N ALA A 31 2.39 -24.90 23.96
CA ALA A 31 2.64 -26.18 23.33
C ALA A 31 3.84 -26.86 24.00
N THR A 32 3.58 -28.04 24.57
CA THR A 32 4.55 -28.98 25.12
C THR A 32 5.67 -29.32 24.12
N PRO A 33 6.94 -29.35 24.54
CA PRO A 33 8.03 -29.92 23.75
C PRO A 33 7.80 -31.41 23.51
N VAL A 34 7.77 -31.83 22.25
CA VAL A 34 7.75 -33.24 21.86
C VAL A 34 9.17 -33.79 21.95
N GLU A 35 9.29 -34.87 22.72
CA GLU A 35 10.46 -35.72 22.94
C GLU A 35 11.02 -36.28 21.61
N PRO A 36 12.34 -36.22 21.37
CA PRO A 36 12.93 -36.82 20.17
C PRO A 36 13.11 -38.33 20.36
N ALA A 37 12.50 -39.11 19.47
CA ALA A 37 12.76 -40.54 19.35
C ALA A 37 14.12 -40.79 18.65
N PRO A 38 14.93 -41.76 19.10
CA PRO A 38 16.11 -42.22 18.39
C PRO A 38 15.72 -43.29 17.37
N VAL A 39 16.00 -43.06 16.09
CA VAL A 39 15.98 -44.12 15.07
C VAL A 39 17.35 -44.24 14.42
N THR A 40 17.82 -45.48 14.44
CA THR A 40 19.10 -46.00 13.96
C THR A 40 19.35 -45.78 12.47
N PRO A 41 20.63 -45.64 12.05
CA PRO A 41 21.00 -45.48 10.66
C PRO A 41 21.08 -46.85 9.95
N VAL A 42 20.38 -47.01 8.83
CA VAL A 42 20.67 -48.04 7.85
C VAL A 42 21.21 -47.32 6.61
N ALA A 43 22.51 -47.46 6.40
CA ALA A 43 23.20 -46.97 5.22
C ALA A 43 22.93 -47.92 4.05
N GLU A 44 22.20 -47.46 3.04
CA GLU A 44 22.23 -48.03 1.70
C GLU A 44 23.16 -47.20 0.79
N PRO A 45 23.94 -47.85 -0.09
CA PRO A 45 24.92 -47.19 -0.92
C PRO A 45 24.25 -46.30 -1.98
N THR A 46 24.55 -45.01 -1.94
CA THR A 46 24.15 -44.04 -2.95
C THR A 46 24.80 -44.39 -4.31
N PRO A 47 24.04 -44.50 -5.41
CA PRO A 47 24.63 -44.41 -6.74
C PRO A 47 25.22 -43.01 -6.90
N THR A 48 26.53 -42.94 -7.16
CA THR A 48 27.22 -41.74 -7.62
C THR A 48 26.53 -41.24 -8.88
N SER A 49 25.61 -40.30 -8.68
CA SER A 49 25.08 -39.47 -9.74
C SER A 49 26.12 -38.40 -10.01
N GLU A 50 26.65 -38.40 -11.23
CA GLU A 50 27.51 -37.33 -11.72
C GLU A 50 26.81 -35.97 -11.50
N PRO A 51 27.55 -34.92 -11.08
CA PRO A 51 26.97 -33.59 -10.94
C PRO A 51 26.60 -33.09 -12.34
N ILE A 52 25.33 -33.24 -12.70
CA ILE A 52 24.75 -32.49 -13.82
C ILE A 52 24.95 -31.03 -13.45
N ALA A 53 25.85 -30.37 -14.19
CA ALA A 53 26.02 -28.93 -14.10
C ALA A 53 24.64 -28.30 -14.32
N LYS A 54 24.07 -27.75 -13.25
CA LYS A 54 22.78 -27.09 -13.26
C LYS A 54 22.99 -25.83 -14.10
N GLU A 55 22.64 -25.90 -15.37
CA GLU A 55 22.70 -24.76 -16.28
C GLU A 55 21.79 -23.68 -15.69
N GLU A 56 22.40 -22.58 -15.26
CA GLU A 56 21.68 -21.47 -14.64
C GLU A 56 20.78 -20.86 -15.72
N PRO A 57 19.47 -20.69 -15.47
CA PRO A 57 18.58 -20.13 -16.46
C PRO A 57 19.09 -18.74 -16.89
N PRO A 58 18.95 -18.38 -18.18
CA PRO A 58 19.36 -17.06 -18.64
C PRO A 58 18.65 -15.97 -17.82
N PRO A 59 19.32 -14.84 -17.55
CA PRO A 59 18.71 -13.75 -16.82
C PRO A 59 17.43 -13.29 -17.53
N PRO A 60 16.38 -12.89 -16.79
CA PRO A 60 15.14 -12.44 -17.38
C PRO A 60 15.38 -11.19 -18.24
N ASP A 61 14.57 -11.05 -19.30
CA ASP A 61 14.52 -9.82 -20.10
C ASP A 61 14.27 -8.62 -19.16
N PRO A 62 15.07 -7.55 -19.24
CA PRO A 62 14.94 -6.40 -18.35
C PRO A 62 13.54 -5.78 -18.33
N LYS A 63 12.83 -5.77 -19.46
CA LYS A 63 11.47 -5.24 -19.56
C LYS A 63 10.47 -6.11 -18.80
N ILE A 64 10.63 -7.42 -18.88
CA ILE A 64 9.81 -8.38 -18.11
C ILE A 64 10.08 -8.22 -16.61
N ALA A 65 11.33 -8.05 -16.22
CA ALA A 65 11.71 -7.81 -14.83
C ALA A 65 11.10 -6.49 -14.28
N LEU A 66 11.12 -5.41 -15.07
CA LEU A 66 10.52 -4.12 -14.69
C LEU A 66 8.99 -4.20 -14.56
N ALA A 67 8.31 -4.88 -15.48
CA ALA A 67 6.87 -5.08 -15.39
C ALA A 67 6.46 -5.93 -14.17
N ALA A 68 7.25 -6.95 -13.83
CA ALA A 68 7.03 -7.75 -12.63
C ALA A 68 7.26 -6.95 -11.35
N ALA A 69 8.32 -6.12 -11.31
CA ALA A 69 8.62 -5.25 -10.18
C ALA A 69 7.52 -4.20 -9.95
N GLU A 70 7.02 -3.58 -11.03
CA GLU A 70 5.89 -2.66 -10.97
C GLU A 70 4.64 -3.35 -10.43
N THR A 71 4.28 -4.52 -10.96
CA THR A 71 3.10 -5.27 -10.51
C THR A 71 3.18 -5.62 -9.03
N ALA A 72 4.34 -6.11 -8.57
CA ALA A 72 4.56 -6.41 -7.17
C ALA A 72 4.44 -5.16 -6.28
N ALA A 73 5.01 -4.03 -6.72
CA ALA A 73 4.91 -2.78 -5.98
C ALA A 73 3.47 -2.24 -5.94
N TYR A 74 2.71 -2.38 -7.04
CA TYR A 74 1.29 -2.02 -7.09
C TYR A 74 0.47 -2.85 -6.10
N GLU A 75 0.62 -4.17 -6.09
CA GLU A 75 -0.14 -5.04 -5.17
C GLU A 75 0.17 -4.72 -3.69
N ASN A 76 1.43 -4.34 -3.39
CA ASN A 76 1.80 -3.88 -2.05
C ASN A 76 1.17 -2.51 -1.69
N ALA A 77 1.04 -1.59 -2.65
CA ALA A 77 0.43 -0.28 -2.44
C ALA A 77 -1.11 -0.31 -2.44
N LYS A 78 -1.72 -1.32 -3.06
CA LYS A 78 -3.17 -1.49 -3.22
C LYS A 78 -3.98 -1.36 -1.93
N PRO A 79 -3.65 -2.02 -0.79
CA PRO A 79 -4.41 -1.84 0.45
C PRO A 79 -4.40 -0.38 0.95
N VAL A 80 -3.31 0.37 0.71
CA VAL A 80 -3.22 1.78 1.07
C VAL A 80 -4.12 2.63 0.16
N LEU A 81 -4.09 2.38 -1.15
CA LEU A 81 -4.97 3.02 -2.12
C LEU A 81 -6.44 2.75 -1.82
N GLU A 82 -6.77 1.54 -1.42
CA GLU A 82 -8.12 1.18 -1.01
C GLU A 82 -8.53 1.87 0.30
N LYS A 83 -7.63 1.98 1.27
CA LYS A 83 -7.89 2.62 2.56
C LYS A 83 -8.15 4.13 2.41
N PHE A 84 -7.34 4.82 1.62
CA PHE A 84 -7.35 6.29 1.58
C PHE A 84 -7.99 6.89 0.32
N CYS A 85 -7.92 6.20 -0.82
CA CYS A 85 -8.27 6.79 -2.12
C CYS A 85 -9.62 6.30 -2.65
N LYS A 86 -10.03 5.06 -2.37
CA LYS A 86 -11.22 4.44 -3.02
C LYS A 86 -12.51 5.20 -2.84
N SER A 87 -12.72 5.81 -1.66
CA SER A 87 -13.98 6.51 -1.36
C SER A 87 -14.31 7.62 -2.37
N CYS A 88 -13.29 8.21 -2.99
CA CYS A 88 -13.41 9.33 -3.93
C CYS A 88 -12.99 8.99 -5.37
N HIS A 89 -12.09 8.01 -5.56
CA HIS A 89 -11.45 7.73 -6.85
C HIS A 89 -11.77 6.34 -7.42
N MET A 90 -12.72 5.60 -6.86
CA MET A 90 -13.15 4.31 -7.39
C MET A 90 -14.65 4.34 -7.70
N LYS A 91 -15.02 3.88 -8.90
CA LYS A 91 -16.41 3.83 -9.38
C LYS A 91 -17.31 3.09 -8.41
N GLY A 92 -18.57 3.54 -8.31
CA GLY A 92 -19.56 2.97 -7.40
C GLY A 92 -19.44 3.44 -5.94
N ASN A 93 -18.36 4.13 -5.55
CA ASN A 93 -18.27 4.69 -4.20
C ASN A 93 -19.08 5.99 -4.06
N ARG A 94 -19.65 6.20 -2.86
CA ARG A 94 -20.54 7.32 -2.55
C ARG A 94 -19.96 8.71 -2.88
N ASN A 95 -18.64 8.91 -2.77
CA ASN A 95 -18.02 10.21 -3.02
C ASN A 95 -17.30 10.29 -4.38
N ALA A 96 -17.43 9.27 -5.24
CA ALA A 96 -16.81 9.19 -6.55
C ALA A 96 -17.65 9.92 -7.60
N THR A 97 -17.54 11.25 -7.63
CA THR A 97 -18.22 12.08 -8.63
C THR A 97 -17.54 11.99 -9.99
N ALA A 98 -18.29 12.24 -11.07
CA ALA A 98 -17.74 12.24 -12.44
C ALA A 98 -16.50 13.13 -12.58
N LYS A 99 -16.49 14.31 -11.92
CA LYS A 99 -15.34 15.20 -11.88
C LYS A 99 -14.11 14.53 -11.25
N LYS A 100 -14.26 13.87 -10.09
CA LYS A 100 -13.13 13.23 -9.41
C LYS A 100 -12.58 12.04 -10.18
N LEU A 101 -13.45 11.25 -10.80
CA LEU A 101 -13.05 10.11 -11.66
C LEU A 101 -12.36 10.58 -12.95
N ALA A 102 -12.75 11.74 -13.50
CA ALA A 102 -12.05 12.32 -14.65
C ALA A 102 -10.63 12.81 -14.28
N GLU A 103 -10.43 13.25 -13.04
CA GLU A 103 -9.10 13.60 -12.53
C GLU A 103 -8.28 12.34 -12.23
N LEU A 104 -8.82 11.40 -11.48
CA LEU A 104 -8.17 10.13 -11.16
C LEU A 104 -9.22 9.04 -10.89
N ASP A 105 -9.11 7.94 -11.64
CA ASP A 105 -9.90 6.72 -11.51
C ASP A 105 -8.96 5.54 -11.22
N ILE A 106 -9.05 5.01 -10.00
CA ILE A 106 -8.28 3.85 -9.51
C ILE A 106 -9.10 2.55 -9.53
N THR A 107 -10.25 2.52 -10.22
CA THR A 107 -11.11 1.33 -10.29
C THR A 107 -10.37 0.14 -10.92
N GLU A 108 -9.53 0.42 -11.91
CA GLU A 108 -8.75 -0.56 -12.65
C GLU A 108 -7.30 -0.11 -12.68
N TYR A 109 -6.41 -1.08 -12.85
CA TYR A 109 -5.01 -0.85 -13.13
C TYR A 109 -4.72 -1.11 -14.61
N PRO A 110 -3.92 -0.26 -15.30
CA PRO A 110 -3.34 1.00 -14.82
C PRO A 110 -4.40 2.09 -14.59
N PHE A 111 -4.07 3.07 -13.74
CA PHE A 111 -5.00 4.16 -13.40
C PHE A 111 -5.35 5.01 -14.62
N LYS A 112 -6.55 5.59 -14.59
CA LYS A 112 -7.09 6.44 -15.66
C LYS A 112 -7.38 7.85 -15.13
N GLY A 113 -7.47 8.83 -16.03
CA GLY A 113 -7.75 10.23 -15.69
C GLY A 113 -6.58 11.18 -15.95
N LYS A 114 -6.82 12.48 -15.80
CA LYS A 114 -5.84 13.53 -16.11
C LYS A 114 -4.61 13.51 -15.19
N HIS A 115 -4.83 13.16 -13.92
CA HIS A 115 -3.83 13.08 -12.86
C HIS A 115 -3.43 11.63 -12.54
N ALA A 116 -3.58 10.71 -13.50
CA ALA A 116 -3.17 9.32 -13.35
C ALA A 116 -1.65 9.08 -13.50
N ASN A 117 -0.87 10.14 -13.71
CA ASN A 117 0.58 10.05 -13.71
C ASN A 117 1.13 10.07 -12.28
N THR A 118 2.26 9.39 -12.07
CA THR A 118 2.95 9.26 -10.79
C THR A 118 3.42 10.60 -10.21
N LYS A 119 3.79 11.56 -11.07
CA LYS A 119 4.22 12.90 -10.64
C LYS A 119 3.12 13.63 -9.88
N ASP A 120 1.90 13.67 -10.43
CA ASP A 120 0.77 14.34 -9.80
C ASP A 120 0.37 13.64 -8.49
N ILE A 121 0.43 12.31 -8.45
CA ILE A 121 0.17 11.52 -7.24
C ILE A 121 1.20 11.86 -6.14
N ARG A 122 2.48 11.93 -6.49
CA ARG A 122 3.55 12.33 -5.56
C ARG A 122 3.31 13.72 -5.01
N GLU A 123 2.97 14.67 -5.88
CA GLU A 123 2.72 16.06 -5.50
C GLU A 123 1.58 16.17 -4.49
N VAL A 124 0.41 15.58 -4.77
CA VAL A 124 -0.76 15.70 -3.87
C VAL A 124 -0.58 14.96 -2.54
N LEU A 125 0.29 13.96 -2.50
CA LEU A 125 0.66 13.23 -1.28
C LEU A 125 1.87 13.82 -0.56
N GLY A 126 2.54 14.83 -1.13
CA GLY A 126 3.75 15.41 -0.55
C GLY A 126 4.98 14.52 -0.60
N ILE A 127 5.01 13.51 -1.47
CA ILE A 127 6.19 12.67 -1.70
C ILE A 127 7.28 13.55 -2.34
N GLY A 128 8.46 13.59 -1.70
CA GLY A 128 9.54 14.50 -2.09
C GLY A 128 9.59 15.82 -1.31
N GLY A 129 8.83 15.94 -0.21
CA GLY A 129 8.94 17.06 0.74
C GLY A 129 7.94 18.20 0.52
N GLY A 130 7.00 18.03 -0.40
CA GLY A 130 5.88 18.96 -0.60
C GLY A 130 4.84 18.90 0.52
N LYS A 131 3.98 19.92 0.62
CA LYS A 131 2.83 19.90 1.53
C LYS A 131 1.73 19.00 0.94
N PRO A 132 1.29 17.92 1.63
CA PRO A 132 0.20 17.10 1.13
C PRO A 132 -1.09 17.92 1.02
N THR A 133 -1.89 17.63 -0.02
CA THR A 133 -3.20 18.23 -0.25
C THR A 133 -4.34 17.20 -0.25
N MET A 134 -4.00 15.91 -0.27
CA MET A 134 -4.90 14.77 -0.23
C MET A 134 -4.57 13.83 0.94
N PRO A 135 -5.51 12.96 1.37
CA PRO A 135 -6.94 12.92 1.02
C PRO A 135 -7.74 14.13 1.53
N LYS A 136 -8.81 14.51 0.81
CA LYS A 136 -9.69 15.61 1.22
C LYS A 136 -10.41 15.28 2.53
N GLY A 137 -10.23 16.11 3.55
CA GLY A 137 -10.79 15.91 4.90
C GLY A 137 -9.87 15.17 5.87
N ALA A 138 -8.74 14.63 5.39
CA ALA A 138 -7.72 13.98 6.19
C ALA A 138 -6.34 14.25 5.58
N VAL A 139 -6.03 15.51 5.31
CA VAL A 139 -4.78 15.91 4.64
C VAL A 139 -3.58 15.46 5.47
N GLY A 140 -2.62 14.78 4.82
CA GLY A 140 -1.44 14.23 5.50
C GLY A 140 -1.71 12.96 6.30
N SER A 141 -2.88 12.31 6.12
CA SER A 141 -3.18 11.02 6.77
C SER A 141 -2.41 9.84 6.16
N VAL A 142 -2.00 9.94 4.90
CA VAL A 142 -1.08 8.99 4.26
C VAL A 142 0.35 9.39 4.64
N LYS A 143 1.01 8.57 5.48
CA LYS A 143 2.33 8.88 6.06
C LYS A 143 3.06 7.60 6.45
N GLY A 144 4.36 7.70 6.73
CA GLY A 144 5.18 6.56 7.16
C GLY A 144 5.16 5.45 6.12
N ASP A 145 4.98 4.20 6.56
CA ASP A 145 4.99 3.02 5.70
C ASP A 145 3.91 3.07 4.61
N ASP A 146 2.71 3.58 4.92
CA ASP A 146 1.63 3.75 3.94
C ASP A 146 2.08 4.67 2.77
N LEU A 147 2.79 5.76 3.08
CA LEU A 147 3.33 6.68 2.06
C LEU A 147 4.51 6.06 1.31
N ALA A 148 5.35 5.29 2.00
CA ALA A 148 6.49 4.60 1.40
C ALA A 148 6.07 3.54 0.38
N LEU A 149 4.99 2.81 0.63
CA LEU A 149 4.43 1.83 -0.31
C LEU A 149 3.96 2.49 -1.61
N ILE A 150 3.26 3.62 -1.52
CA ILE A 150 2.83 4.38 -2.71
C ILE A 150 4.04 4.97 -3.45
N ALA A 151 5.04 5.46 -2.72
CA ALA A 151 6.28 5.96 -3.32
C ALA A 151 7.03 4.86 -4.07
N ALA A 152 7.16 3.67 -3.49
CA ALA A 152 7.82 2.52 -4.11
C ALA A 152 7.09 2.06 -5.38
N TRP A 153 5.76 2.03 -5.37
CA TRP A 153 4.97 1.77 -6.58
C TRP A 153 5.23 2.84 -7.65
N ALA A 154 5.20 4.11 -7.29
CA ALA A 154 5.44 5.19 -8.24
C ALA A 154 6.86 5.11 -8.83
N ASP A 155 7.87 4.76 -8.04
CA ASP A 155 9.25 4.57 -8.52
C ASP A 155 9.34 3.40 -9.50
N ALA A 156 8.67 2.28 -9.22
CA ALA A 156 8.65 1.11 -10.11
C ALA A 156 7.90 1.38 -11.42
N TRP A 157 6.77 2.10 -11.36
CA TRP A 157 6.06 2.56 -12.55
C TRP A 157 6.94 3.44 -13.43
N ASP A 158 7.60 4.44 -12.83
CA ASP A 158 8.51 5.35 -13.53
C ASP A 158 9.68 4.59 -14.14
N ALA A 159 10.19 3.54 -13.48
CA ALA A 159 11.26 2.71 -14.03
C ALA A 159 10.81 1.89 -15.25
N ASN A 160 9.59 1.33 -15.23
CA ASN A 160 9.07 0.52 -16.32
C ASN A 160 8.59 1.37 -17.53
N HIS A 161 8.11 2.60 -17.32
CA HIS A 161 7.47 3.42 -18.35
C HIS A 161 8.31 4.57 -18.90
N LYS A 162 9.64 4.52 -18.71
CA LYS A 162 10.60 5.45 -19.32
C LYS A 162 10.91 5.13 -20.78
#